data_AF-A0A8C5QI97-F1
#
_entry.id   AF-A0A8C5QI97-F1
#
_cell.length_a   1.000
_cell.length_b   1.000
_cell.length_c   1.000
_cell.angle_alpha   90.00
_cell.angle_beta   90.00
_cell.angle_gamma   90.00
#
_symmetry.space_group_name_H-M   'P 1'
#
loop_
_entity.id
_entity.type
_entity.pdbx_description
1 polymer ?
#
loop_
_entity_poly.entity_id
_entity_poly.type
_entity_poly.pdbx_seq_one_letter_code
_entity_poly.pdbx_strand_id
1 'polypeptide(L)'
;LASADDWLGSDDYHWRVEGTSVRVEGTSVRVEGTSVRVEGTSVRVEGTSVRVEGTSVRVEGTSVRVEGTSVRVEGTSVRVEGTSVRVEGTSLRVEGTSVRVEGTSVRVDVPSN
;
A
#
# COMPACT_ATOMS: atom_id res chain seq x y z
N LEU A 1 20.72 5.66 8.18
CA LEU A 1 20.15 6.81 7.44
C LEU A 1 20.75 6.77 6.05
N ALA A 2 20.13 6.04 5.11
CA ALA A 2 20.57 6.07 3.72
C ALA A 2 19.87 7.27 3.06
N SER A 3 20.67 8.26 2.65
CA SER A 3 20.20 9.49 2.04
C SER A 3 19.74 9.20 0.61
N ALA A 4 18.49 9.54 0.31
CA ALA A 4 17.88 9.39 -1.02
C ALA A 4 18.05 10.69 -1.85
N ASP A 5 19.29 11.17 -1.93
CA ASP A 5 19.66 12.28 -2.80
C ASP A 5 20.67 11.75 -3.83
N ASP A 6 20.17 11.25 -4.95
CA ASP A 6 20.76 11.57 -6.25
C ASP A 6 19.72 11.36 -7.36
N TRP A 7 19.37 12.47 -8.01
CA TRP A 7 18.42 12.57 -9.11
C TRP A 7 19.08 12.18 -10.44
N LEU A 8 18.28 11.70 -11.42
CA LEU A 8 18.29 12.08 -12.86
C LEU A 8 17.47 11.08 -13.71
N GLY A 9 16.65 11.58 -14.64
CA GLY A 9 16.23 10.86 -15.87
C GLY A 9 14.82 10.27 -15.97
N SER A 10 13.87 11.01 -16.58
CA SER A 10 12.62 10.46 -17.13
C SER A 10 12.86 9.14 -17.87
N ASP A 11 12.44 8.00 -17.32
CA ASP A 11 12.08 6.71 -17.95
C ASP A 11 11.94 5.66 -16.83
N ASP A 12 10.76 5.02 -16.73
CA ASP A 12 10.42 3.86 -15.88
C ASP A 12 11.38 3.46 -14.71
N TYR A 13 11.38 4.24 -13.63
CA TYR A 13 12.17 3.88 -12.44
C TYR A 13 11.57 2.66 -11.71
N HIS A 14 12.29 1.54 -11.74
CA HIS A 14 12.03 0.37 -10.91
C HIS A 14 12.85 0.44 -9.63
N TRP A 15 12.23 0.83 -8.52
CA TRP A 15 12.86 0.92 -7.21
C TRP A 15 12.75 -0.41 -6.46
N ARG A 16 13.87 -0.87 -5.87
CA ARG A 16 13.90 -1.96 -4.88
C ARG A 16 14.63 -1.48 -3.65
N VAL A 17 13.95 -1.47 -2.51
CA VAL A 17 14.50 -0.97 -1.25
C VAL A 17 14.19 -1.93 -0.11
N GLU A 18 15.18 -2.16 0.74
CA GLU A 18 15.03 -2.97 1.95
C GLU A 18 15.47 -2.15 3.16
N GLY A 19 14.75 -2.24 4.28
CA GLY A 19 15.21 -1.59 5.50
C GLY A 19 14.20 -1.50 6.63
N THR A 20 14.68 -1.05 7.79
CA THR A 20 13.86 -0.88 8.98
C THR A 20 12.92 0.33 8.88
N SER A 21 13.35 1.37 8.16
CA SER A 21 12.59 2.61 7.94
C SER A 21 12.86 3.10 6.53
N VAL A 22 11.86 3.01 5.67
CA VAL A 22 11.97 3.26 4.24
C VAL A 22 10.94 4.30 3.81
N ARG A 23 11.38 5.27 3.01
CA ARG A 23 10.52 6.20 2.27
C ARG A 23 10.93 6.20 0.80
N VAL A 24 9.99 5.97 -0.11
CA VAL A 24 10.25 5.91 -1.56
C VAL A 24 9.12 6.61 -2.31
N GLU A 25 9.46 7.33 -3.37
CA GLU A 25 8.51 7.90 -4.31
C GLU A 25 8.89 7.44 -5.72
N GLY A 26 7.93 6.94 -6.52
CA GLY A 26 8.25 6.47 -7.86
C GLY A 26 7.14 5.77 -8.62
N THR A 27 7.35 5.54 -9.92
CA THR A 27 6.36 4.89 -10.79
C THR A 27 6.26 3.40 -10.56
N SER A 28 7.37 2.68 -10.38
CA SER A 28 7.39 1.25 -10.10
C SER A 28 8.22 0.95 -8.85
N VAL A 29 7.58 0.70 -7.71
CA VAL A 29 8.26 0.57 -6.41
C VAL A 29 8.04 -0.82 -5.82
N ARG A 30 9.13 -1.44 -5.33
CA ARG A 30 9.10 -2.63 -4.48
C ARG A 30 9.88 -2.35 -3.20
N VAL A 31 9.25 -2.55 -2.04
CA VAL A 31 9.88 -2.33 -0.74
C VAL A 31 9.62 -3.49 0.20
N GLU A 32 10.66 -3.92 0.91
CA GLU A 32 10.53 -4.83 2.05
C GLU A 32 11.03 -4.12 3.31
N GLY A 33 10.25 -4.11 4.40
CA GLY A 33 10.70 -3.42 5.59
C GLY A 33 9.76 -3.37 6.78
N THR A 34 10.27 -2.90 7.91
CA THR A 34 9.47 -2.82 9.14
C THR A 34 8.54 -1.61 9.16
N SER A 35 9.04 -0.43 8.79
CA SER A 35 8.28 0.81 8.71
C SER A 35 8.44 1.44 7.32
N VAL A 36 7.41 1.32 6.49
CA VAL A 36 7.48 1.69 5.06
C VAL A 36 6.46 2.78 4.73
N ARG A 37 6.91 3.80 4.00
CA ARG A 37 6.07 4.81 3.35
C ARG A 37 6.39 4.85 1.85
N VAL A 38 5.40 4.66 1.00
CA VAL A 38 5.59 4.72 -0.46
C VAL A 38 4.50 5.55 -1.12
N GLU A 39 4.90 6.41 -2.05
CA GLU A 39 3.98 7.08 -2.97
C GLU A 39 4.33 6.65 -4.40
N GLY A 40 3.34 6.21 -5.19
CA GLY A 40 3.67 5.74 -6.53
C GLY A 40 2.54 5.16 -7.37
N THR A 41 2.81 4.93 -8.66
CA THR A 41 1.79 4.42 -9.58
C THR A 41 1.60 2.91 -9.44
N SER A 42 2.70 2.14 -9.40
CA SER A 42 2.71 0.68 -9.28
C SER A 42 3.56 0.26 -8.08
N VAL A 43 2.92 -0.03 -6.96
CA VAL A 43 3.61 -0.26 -5.69
C VAL A 43 3.40 -1.69 -5.20
N ARG A 44 4.48 -2.32 -4.74
CA ARG A 44 4.47 -3.57 -3.97
C ARG A 44 5.23 -3.38 -2.67
N VAL A 45 4.62 -3.70 -1.54
CA VAL A 45 5.28 -3.59 -0.24
C VAL A 45 5.02 -4.83 0.59
N GLU A 46 6.07 -5.36 1.20
CA GLU A 46 5.98 -6.36 2.27
C GLU A 46 6.52 -5.74 3.57
N GLY A 47 5.77 -5.80 4.65
CA GLY A 47 6.24 -5.17 5.88
C GLY A 47 5.34 -5.18 7.09
N THR A 48 5.87 -4.73 8.23
CA THR A 48 5.11 -4.73 9.49
C THR A 48 4.17 -3.53 9.62
N SER A 49 4.65 -2.32 9.32
CA SER A 49 3.93 -1.06 9.41
C SER A 49 4.05 -0.30 8.09
N VAL A 50 3.01 -0.38 7.26
CA VAL A 50 3.05 0.08 5.87
C VAL A 50 2.03 1.20 5.66
N ARG A 51 2.47 2.26 4.98
CA ARG A 51 1.61 3.31 4.40
C ARG A 51 1.92 3.44 2.92
N VAL A 52 0.90 3.35 2.07
CA VAL A 52 1.05 3.51 0.62
C VAL A 52 -0.02 4.42 0.07
N GLU A 53 0.37 5.35 -0.80
CA GLU A 53 -0.55 6.10 -1.65
C GLU A 53 -0.22 5.79 -3.11
N GLY A 54 -1.22 5.39 -3.91
CA GLY A 54 -0.91 5.03 -5.29
C GLY A 54 -2.04 4.51 -6.16
N THR A 55 -1.76 4.34 -7.45
CA THR A 55 -2.80 3.90 -8.41
C THR A 55 -3.04 2.40 -8.36
N SER A 56 -1.96 1.60 -8.38
CA SER A 56 -1.98 0.13 -8.39
C SER A 56 -1.10 -0.39 -7.26
N VAL A 57 -1.73 -0.75 -6.15
CA VAL A 57 -1.05 -1.08 -4.90
C VAL A 57 -1.26 -2.55 -4.53
N ARG A 58 -0.17 -3.23 -4.18
CA ARG A 58 -0.18 -4.53 -3.50
C ARG A 58 0.59 -4.42 -2.19
N VAL A 59 -0.01 -4.81 -1.07
CA VAL A 59 0.68 -4.82 0.23
C VAL A 59 0.43 -6.11 0.97
N GLU A 60 1.47 -6.68 1.55
CA GLU A 60 1.38 -7.75 2.55
C GLU A 60 1.97 -7.22 3.86
N GLY A 61 1.21 -7.29 4.95
CA GLY A 61 1.73 -6.77 6.21
C GLY A 61 0.85 -6.79 7.45
N THR A 62 1.43 -6.50 8.61
CA THR A 62 0.70 -6.58 9.88
C THR A 62 -0.22 -5.37 10.11
N SER A 63 0.28 -4.16 9.89
CA SER A 63 -0.42 -2.88 10.09
C SER A 63 -0.33 -2.05 8.82
N VAL A 64 -1.39 -2.07 8.03
CA VAL A 64 -1.39 -1.51 6.67
C VAL A 64 -2.38 -0.35 6.56
N ARG A 65 -1.95 0.74 5.94
CA ARG A 65 -2.81 1.82 5.44
C ARG A 65 -2.54 2.04 3.97
N VAL A 66 -3.58 2.00 3.14
CA VAL A 66 -3.45 2.26 1.70
C VAL A 66 -4.53 3.23 1.25
N GLU A 67 -4.13 4.21 0.46
CA GLU A 67 -5.02 5.02 -0.37
C GLU A 67 -4.71 4.73 -1.84
N GLY A 68 -5.73 4.42 -2.66
CA GLY A 68 -5.46 4.19 -4.07
C GLY A 68 -6.61 3.76 -4.97
N THR A 69 -6.37 3.73 -6.27
CA THR A 69 -7.43 3.37 -7.24
C THR A 69 -7.69 1.87 -7.29
N SER A 70 -6.63 1.06 -7.38
CA SER A 70 -6.66 -0.40 -7.48
C SER A 70 -5.79 -1.02 -6.40
N VAL A 71 -6.40 -1.47 -5.31
CA VAL A 71 -5.71 -1.89 -4.11
C VAL A 71 -5.93 -3.38 -3.83
N ARG A 72 -4.84 -4.09 -3.54
CA ARG A 72 -4.85 -5.44 -2.95
C ARG A 72 -4.04 -5.43 -1.67
N VAL A 73 -4.63 -5.87 -0.56
CA VAL A 73 -3.92 -5.97 0.72
C VAL A 73 -4.19 -7.31 1.38
N GLU A 74 -3.14 -7.95 1.88
CA GLU A 74 -3.23 -9.03 2.85
C GLU A 74 -2.63 -8.57 4.18
N GLY A 75 -3.34 -8.73 5.30
CA GLY A 75 -2.78 -8.30 6.57
C GLY A 75 -3.62 -8.43 7.82
N THR A 76 -3.00 -8.22 8.99
CA THR A 76 -3.71 -8.40 10.27
C THR A 76 -4.61 -7.21 10.61
N SER A 77 -4.11 -5.98 10.44
CA SER A 77 -4.79 -4.73 10.77
C SER A 77 -4.71 -3.77 9.59
N VAL A 78 -5.77 -3.71 8.80
CA VAL A 78 -5.76 -3.04 7.49
C VAL A 78 -6.77 -1.90 7.46
N ARG A 79 -6.33 -0.75 6.93
CA ARG A 79 -7.20 0.35 6.49
C ARG A 79 -6.96 0.62 5.02
N VAL A 80 -8.00 0.59 4.20
CA VAL A 80 -7.90 0.93 2.79
C VAL A 80 -8.97 1.93 2.41
N GLU A 81 -8.59 2.93 1.65
CA GLU A 81 -9.49 3.82 0.92
C GLU A 81 -9.19 3.68 -0.58
N GLY A 82 -10.22 3.47 -1.40
CA GLY A 82 -9.98 3.33 -2.83
C GLY A 82 -11.17 2.99 -3.72
N THR A 83 -10.96 3.04 -5.03
CA THR A 83 -12.04 2.77 -5.99
C THR A 83 -12.33 1.27 -6.11
N SER A 84 -11.29 0.47 -6.37
CA SER A 84 -11.35 -0.99 -6.55
C SER A 84 -10.45 -1.67 -5.52
N VAL A 85 -11.05 -2.24 -4.49
CA VAL A 85 -10.34 -2.74 -3.31
C VAL A 85 -10.57 -4.23 -3.12
N ARG A 86 -9.49 -4.98 -2.91
CA ARG A 86 -9.51 -6.36 -2.40
C ARG A 86 -8.68 -6.43 -1.13
N VAL A 87 -9.27 -6.92 -0.04
CA VAL A 87 -8.54 -7.07 1.23
C VAL A 87 -8.81 -8.43 1.85
N GLU A 88 -7.76 -9.08 2.33
CA GLU A 88 -7.82 -10.28 3.14
C GLU A 88 -7.16 -10.04 4.50
N GLY A 89 -7.76 -10.54 5.58
CA GLY A 89 -7.13 -10.42 6.89
C GLY A 89 -8.02 -10.47 8.12
N THR A 90 -7.51 -9.97 9.25
CA THR A 90 -8.17 -10.15 10.56
C THR A 90 -9.05 -8.96 10.94
N SER A 91 -8.50 -7.75 10.96
CA SER A 91 -9.18 -6.51 11.40
C SER A 91 -9.14 -5.46 10.29
N LEU A 92 -10.23 -5.30 9.57
CA LEU A 92 -10.29 -4.60 8.29
C LEU A 92 -11.26 -3.42 8.34
N ARG A 93 -10.79 -2.25 7.91
CA ARG A 93 -11.64 -1.09 7.60
C ARG A 93 -11.40 -0.69 6.15
N VAL A 94 -12.44 -0.78 5.33
CA VAL A 94 -12.33 -0.50 3.90
C VAL A 94 -13.37 0.54 3.52
N GLU A 95 -12.96 1.54 2.77
CA GLU A 95 -13.81 2.54 2.16
C GLU A 95 -13.60 2.50 0.65
N GLY A 96 -14.68 2.38 -0.13
CA GLY A 96 -14.53 2.33 -1.57
C GLY A 96 -15.76 1.96 -2.38
N THR A 97 -15.68 2.17 -3.69
CA THR A 97 -16.83 1.94 -4.60
C THR A 97 -17.02 0.47 -5.00
N SER A 98 -15.94 -0.28 -5.15
CA SER A 98 -15.95 -1.68 -5.59
C SER A 98 -15.06 -2.49 -4.66
N VAL A 99 -15.67 -3.07 -3.63
CA VAL A 99 -14.96 -3.67 -2.50
C VAL A 99 -15.21 -5.18 -2.44
N ARG A 100 -14.13 -5.95 -2.30
CA ARG A 100 -14.17 -7.38 -1.92
C ARG A 100 -13.33 -7.56 -0.67
N VAL A 101 -13.90 -8.17 0.37
CA VAL A 101 -13.20 -8.37 1.64
C VAL A 101 -13.43 -9.77 2.15
N GLU A 102 -12.36 -10.41 2.59
CA GLU A 102 -12.38 -11.67 3.32
C GLU A 102 -11.69 -11.47 4.67
N GLY A 103 -12.38 -11.78 5.77
CA GLY A 103 -11.78 -11.58 7.08
C GLY A 103 -12.70 -11.78 8.27
N THR A 104 -12.13 -11.74 9.46
CA THR A 104 -12.85 -12.03 10.72
C THR A 104 -13.63 -10.83 11.26
N SER A 105 -13.04 -9.63 11.21
CA SER A 105 -13.59 -8.40 11.78
C SER A 105 -13.55 -7.30 10.72
N VAL A 106 -14.66 -7.11 10.02
CA VAL A 106 -14.72 -6.28 8.81
C VAL A 106 -15.69 -5.12 8.98
N ARG A 107 -15.23 -3.91 8.60
CA ARG A 107 -16.08 -2.73 8.37
C ARG A 107 -15.86 -2.24 6.94
N VAL A 108 -16.94 -2.16 6.16
CA VAL A 108 -16.92 -1.61 4.80
C VAL A 108 -17.84 -0.40 4.75
N ASP A 109 -17.32 0.71 4.24
CA ASP A 109 -18.09 1.90 3.88
C ASP A 109 -18.10 2.05 2.35
N VAL A 110 -19.30 2.22 1.79
CA VAL A 110 -19.52 2.37 0.36
C VAL A 110 -20.18 3.73 0.17
N PRO A 111 -19.52 4.70 -0.50
CA PRO A 111 -20.09 6.02 -0.68
C PRO A 111 -21.41 5.92 -1.46
N SER A 112 -22.44 6.58 -0.94
CA SER A 112 -23.74 6.70 -1.60
C SER A 112 -23.63 7.75 -2.70
N ASN A 113 -23.94 7.37 -3.94
CA ASN A 113 -24.04 8.30 -5.06
C ASN A 113 -25.43 8.94 -5.13
#